data_AF-A0A370AL49-F1
#
_entry.id   AF-A0A370AL49-F1
#
_cell.length_a   1.000
_cell.length_b   1.000
_cell.length_c   1.000
_cell.angle_alpha   90.00
_cell.angle_beta   90.00
_cell.angle_gamma   90.00
#
_symmetry.space_group_name_H-M   'P 1'
#
loop_
_entity.id
_entity.type
_entity.pdbx_description
1 polymer ?
#
loop_
_entity_poly.entity_id
_entity_poly.type
_entity_poly.pdbx_seq_one_letter_code
_entity_poly.pdbx_strand_id
1 'polypeptide(L)'
;MKDVFKMWKETKMVVLVALCAGIYAAVLIPFKGFVIIPGFTEFRPASGLPIMMGLLFGPAGAWGAAIGNLIGDFFGSLGIGSTFGFVGNFLFAYIPYKIWRNIGILKADEQEPSLKSGKQIGMFVLVSFLGAAACALFIAWGLDLLQMVPFAALGTIITANNFIPSIVLGIPLTLILYPRIKKWHLLWTDIMPEEDIPEINAKTRISAILMIILIPVGLIGGLFFALGGGQEMFAAGFGAGGAGNMGVAVVAGVGAIGMIVAGLIE
;
A
#
# COMPACT_ATOMS: atom_id res chain seq x y z
N MET A 1 -9.82 -10.37 6.83
CA MET A 1 -8.36 -10.60 6.86
C MET A 1 -8.00 -12.04 7.24
N LYS A 2 -8.87 -13.04 7.03
CA LYS A 2 -8.58 -14.43 7.40
C LYS A 2 -7.35 -14.96 6.67
N ASP A 3 -7.24 -14.64 5.37
CA ASP A 3 -6.12 -14.93 4.49
C ASP A 3 -4.78 -14.41 5.04
N VAL A 4 -4.76 -13.17 5.53
CA VAL A 4 -3.55 -12.49 6.07
C VAL A 4 -2.91 -13.27 7.22
N PHE A 5 -3.71 -13.93 8.05
CA PHE A 5 -3.23 -14.68 9.21
C PHE A 5 -3.06 -16.16 8.92
N LYS A 6 -3.94 -16.74 8.09
CA LYS A 6 -3.88 -18.17 7.80
C LYS A 6 -2.73 -18.56 6.86
N MET A 7 -2.27 -17.64 6.01
CA MET A 7 -1.14 -17.90 5.10
C MET A 7 0.14 -18.35 5.81
N TRP A 8 0.34 -18.01 7.09
CA TRP A 8 1.51 -18.42 7.87
C TRP A 8 1.59 -19.94 8.12
N LYS A 9 0.49 -20.66 7.89
CA LYS A 9 0.46 -22.13 7.90
C LYS A 9 1.06 -22.73 6.64
N GLU A 10 1.07 -21.98 5.54
CA GLU A 10 1.56 -22.42 4.25
C GLU A 10 3.04 -22.08 4.07
N THR A 11 3.91 -23.10 4.06
CA THR A 11 5.37 -22.90 3.97
C THR A 11 5.77 -22.10 2.73
N LYS A 12 5.11 -22.33 1.59
CA LYS A 12 5.36 -21.55 0.36
C LYS A 12 5.02 -20.07 0.53
N MET A 13 3.95 -19.73 1.25
CA MET A 13 3.58 -18.34 1.53
C MET A 13 4.61 -17.67 2.45
N VAL A 14 5.09 -18.38 3.47
CA VAL A 14 6.17 -17.87 4.35
C VAL A 14 7.45 -17.58 3.56
N VAL A 15 7.83 -18.47 2.65
CA VAL A 15 8.97 -18.24 1.75
C VAL A 15 8.72 -17.03 0.85
N LEU A 16 7.52 -16.87 0.30
CA LEU A 16 7.16 -15.70 -0.51
C LEU A 16 7.22 -14.40 0.29
N VAL A 17 6.87 -14.38 1.58
CA VAL A 17 7.07 -13.21 2.45
C VAL A 17 8.54 -12.82 2.49
N ALA A 18 9.43 -13.78 2.75
CA ALA A 18 10.87 -13.53 2.83
C ALA A 18 11.45 -13.04 1.49
N LEU A 19 11.02 -13.64 0.37
CA LEU A 19 11.43 -13.22 -0.97
C LEU A 19 10.93 -11.81 -1.31
N CYS A 20 9.66 -11.51 -1.04
CA CYS A 20 9.11 -10.18 -1.27
C CYS A 20 9.81 -9.12 -0.40
N ALA A 21 10.03 -9.41 0.88
CA ALA A 21 10.76 -8.52 1.78
C ALA A 21 12.19 -8.28 1.33
N GLY A 22 12.92 -9.35 0.99
CA GLY A 22 14.30 -9.27 0.52
C GLY A 22 14.43 -8.48 -0.78
N ILE A 23 13.59 -8.75 -1.78
CA ILE A 23 13.60 -8.02 -3.06
C ILE A 23 13.23 -6.56 -2.84
N TYR A 24 12.18 -6.28 -2.06
CA TYR A 24 11.74 -4.93 -1.81
C TYR A 24 12.83 -4.12 -1.09
N ALA A 25 13.42 -4.67 -0.03
CA ALA A 25 14.54 -4.05 0.68
C ALA A 25 15.76 -3.86 -0.22
N ALA A 26 16.14 -4.86 -1.02
CA ALA A 26 17.30 -4.79 -1.91
C ALA A 26 17.18 -3.67 -2.95
N VAL A 27 15.98 -3.42 -3.48
CA VAL A 27 15.74 -2.31 -4.40
C VAL A 27 15.61 -0.98 -3.64
N LEU A 28 15.13 -0.99 -2.40
CA LEU A 28 14.91 0.22 -1.60
C LEU A 28 16.20 0.81 -1.02
N ILE A 29 17.08 -0.02 -0.46
CA ILE A 29 18.30 0.39 0.27
C ILE A 29 19.21 1.32 -0.55
N PRO A 30 19.53 1.04 -1.84
CA PRO A 30 20.38 1.92 -2.64
C PRO A 30 19.86 3.35 -2.76
N PHE A 31 18.55 3.55 -2.60
CA PHE A 31 17.94 4.86 -2.75
C PHE A 31 17.79 5.64 -1.44
N LYS A 32 18.15 5.06 -0.28
CA LYS A 32 18.08 5.74 1.03
C LYS A 32 18.94 7.00 1.11
N GLY A 33 19.94 7.16 0.25
CA GLY A 33 20.74 8.39 0.13
C GLY A 33 20.05 9.55 -0.62
N PHE A 34 19.01 9.28 -1.42
CA PHE A 34 18.28 10.30 -2.20
C PHE A 34 17.08 10.81 -1.41
N VAL A 35 17.38 11.46 -0.29
CA VAL A 35 16.38 11.95 0.66
C VAL A 35 15.51 13.04 0.03
N ILE A 36 14.19 12.88 0.13
CA ILE A 36 13.20 13.92 -0.23
C ILE A 36 12.78 14.68 1.03
N ILE A 37 12.49 13.93 2.11
CA ILE A 37 12.25 14.46 3.46
C ILE A 37 13.23 13.78 4.42
N PRO A 38 14.14 14.53 5.05
CA PRO A 38 15.10 13.99 6.02
C PRO A 38 14.45 13.14 7.11
N GLY A 39 14.85 11.87 7.20
CA GLY A 39 14.38 10.93 8.21
C GLY A 39 13.00 10.30 7.95
N PHE A 40 12.26 10.71 6.91
CA PHE A 40 10.88 10.25 6.69
C PHE A 40 10.62 9.66 5.29
N THR A 41 11.18 10.23 4.22
CA THR A 41 11.07 9.60 2.89
C THR A 41 12.21 10.00 1.95
N GLU A 42 12.61 9.02 1.15
CA GLU A 42 13.57 9.10 0.06
C GLU A 42 12.87 9.01 -1.30
N PHE A 43 13.59 9.14 -2.40
CA PHE A 43 13.10 8.76 -3.73
C PHE A 43 12.96 7.23 -3.80
N ARG A 44 11.76 6.71 -4.14
CA ARG A 44 11.45 5.27 -3.95
C ARG A 44 11.06 4.54 -5.23
N PRO A 45 12.00 4.27 -6.17
CA PRO A 45 11.73 3.38 -7.30
C PRO A 45 11.23 1.99 -6.87
N ALA A 46 11.66 1.52 -5.69
CA ALA A 46 11.19 0.26 -5.11
C ALA A 46 9.67 0.20 -4.93
N SER A 47 8.98 1.36 -4.80
CA SER A 47 7.52 1.43 -4.70
C SER A 47 6.79 0.92 -5.94
N GLY A 48 7.51 0.59 -7.03
CA GLY A 48 6.98 -0.19 -8.14
C GLY A 48 6.60 -1.65 -7.79
N LEU A 49 7.08 -2.17 -6.67
CA LEU A 49 6.96 -3.58 -6.29
C LEU A 49 5.71 -3.92 -5.46
N PRO A 50 5.32 -3.15 -4.42
CA PRO A 50 4.27 -3.59 -3.49
C PRO A 50 2.92 -3.90 -4.15
N ILE A 51 2.48 -3.09 -5.12
CA ILE A 51 1.22 -3.35 -5.84
C ILE A 51 1.28 -4.69 -6.58
N MET A 52 2.34 -4.91 -7.36
CA MET A 52 2.53 -6.14 -8.12
C MET A 52 2.67 -7.35 -7.19
N MET A 53 3.44 -7.23 -6.11
CA MET A 53 3.59 -8.28 -5.09
C MET A 53 2.26 -8.59 -4.41
N GLY A 54 1.44 -7.59 -4.10
CA GLY A 54 0.10 -7.80 -3.57
C GLY A 54 -0.81 -8.55 -4.55
N LEU A 55 -0.81 -8.18 -5.82
CA LEU A 55 -1.64 -8.85 -6.82
C LEU A 55 -1.19 -10.30 -7.10
N LEU A 56 0.11 -10.57 -7.16
CA LEU A 56 0.65 -11.91 -7.45
C LEU A 56 0.68 -12.81 -6.21
N PHE A 57 1.08 -12.28 -5.06
CA PHE A 57 1.38 -13.04 -3.84
C PHE A 57 0.44 -12.71 -2.66
N GLY A 58 -0.59 -11.89 -2.88
CA GLY A 58 -1.68 -11.65 -1.93
C GLY A 58 -1.17 -11.26 -0.54
N PRO A 59 -1.55 -11.98 0.53
CA PRO A 59 -1.13 -11.66 1.88
C PRO A 59 0.39 -11.78 2.08
N ALA A 60 1.08 -12.66 1.35
CA ALA A 60 2.53 -12.78 1.44
C ALA A 60 3.22 -11.54 0.86
N GLY A 61 2.68 -10.98 -0.24
CA GLY A 61 3.14 -9.72 -0.80
C GLY A 61 2.93 -8.54 0.16
N ALA A 62 1.81 -8.52 0.89
CA ALA A 62 1.52 -7.49 1.88
C ALA A 62 2.49 -7.51 3.07
N TRP A 63 2.71 -8.68 3.68
CA TRP A 63 3.71 -8.82 4.74
C TRP A 63 5.13 -8.57 4.24
N GLY A 64 5.44 -9.03 3.02
CA GLY A 64 6.73 -8.77 2.38
C GLY A 64 7.01 -7.28 2.20
N ALA A 65 6.03 -6.49 1.76
CA ALA A 65 6.17 -5.03 1.62
C ALA A 65 6.40 -4.35 2.98
N ALA A 66 5.66 -4.76 4.01
CA ALA A 66 5.81 -4.23 5.37
C ALA A 66 7.20 -4.49 5.96
N ILE A 67 7.64 -5.76 5.92
CA ILE A 67 8.93 -6.20 6.46
C ILE A 67 10.08 -5.63 5.61
N GLY A 68 9.96 -5.65 4.28
CA GLY A 68 10.97 -5.09 3.38
C GLY A 68 11.17 -3.60 3.58
N ASN A 69 10.10 -2.83 3.83
CA ASN A 69 10.22 -1.43 4.21
C ASN A 69 10.99 -1.27 5.52
N LEU A 70 10.63 -2.02 6.55
CA LEU A 70 11.27 -1.95 7.86
C LEU A 70 12.76 -2.32 7.78
N ILE A 71 13.12 -3.36 7.01
CA ILE A 71 14.52 -3.69 6.73
C ILE A 71 15.22 -2.49 6.09
N GLY A 72 14.62 -1.86 5.08
CA GLY A 72 15.16 -0.65 4.48
C GLY A 72 15.37 0.49 5.48
N ASP A 73 14.44 0.69 6.41
CA ASP A 73 14.53 1.75 7.42
C ASP A 73 15.77 1.61 8.31
N PHE A 74 16.23 0.39 8.61
CA PHE A 74 17.50 0.17 9.32
C PHE A 74 18.74 0.77 8.62
N PHE A 75 18.64 1.13 7.34
CA PHE A 75 19.73 1.71 6.54
C PHE A 75 19.61 3.23 6.32
N GLY A 76 18.79 3.95 7.10
CA GLY A 76 18.85 5.42 7.09
C GLY A 76 17.63 6.18 7.63
N SER A 77 16.53 5.51 7.95
CA SER A 77 15.27 6.17 8.36
C SER A 77 14.58 5.49 9.55
N LEU A 78 15.30 4.67 10.31
CA LEU A 78 14.74 3.98 11.47
C LEU A 78 14.35 4.98 12.55
N GLY A 79 13.08 4.93 12.96
CA GLY A 79 12.56 5.76 14.04
C GLY A 79 11.15 5.36 14.44
N ILE A 80 10.50 6.18 15.26
CA ILE A 80 9.09 5.93 15.65
C ILE A 80 8.16 5.87 14.43
N GLY A 81 8.48 6.64 13.37
CA GLY A 81 7.79 6.61 12.09
C GLY A 81 7.82 5.26 11.36
N SER A 82 8.81 4.41 11.62
CA SER A 82 8.88 3.06 11.03
C SER A 82 7.72 2.16 11.44
N THR A 83 7.07 2.43 12.58
CA THR A 83 5.84 1.71 12.98
C THR A 83 4.68 2.00 12.02
N PHE A 84 4.47 3.27 11.68
CA PHE A 84 3.48 3.67 10.68
C PHE A 84 3.92 3.26 9.28
N GLY A 85 5.22 3.32 8.98
CA GLY A 85 5.80 2.83 7.73
C GLY A 85 5.52 1.34 7.51
N PHE A 86 5.66 0.51 8.54
CA PHE A 86 5.37 -0.92 8.48
C PHE A 86 3.92 -1.18 8.08
N VAL A 87 2.97 -0.56 8.78
CA VAL A 87 1.54 -0.73 8.50
C VAL A 87 1.16 -0.09 7.16
N GLY A 88 1.69 1.09 6.84
CA GLY A 88 1.45 1.77 5.57
C GLY A 88 1.88 0.93 4.38
N ASN A 89 3.07 0.33 4.42
CA ASN A 89 3.55 -0.54 3.34
C ASN A 89 2.81 -1.90 3.30
N PHE A 90 2.34 -2.42 4.44
CA PHE A 90 1.39 -3.54 4.43
C PHE A 90 0.13 -3.17 3.64
N LEU A 91 -0.49 -2.04 3.95
CA LEU A 91 -1.69 -1.53 3.29
C LEU A 91 -1.46 -1.22 1.82
N PHE A 92 -0.26 -0.74 1.48
CA PHE A 92 0.14 -0.44 0.11
C PHE A 92 -0.05 -1.64 -0.81
N ALA A 93 0.29 -2.83 -0.35
CA ALA A 93 0.12 -4.08 -1.11
C ALA A 93 -1.22 -4.78 -0.82
N TYR A 94 -1.74 -4.69 0.41
CA TYR A 94 -2.97 -5.35 0.84
C TYR A 94 -4.23 -4.80 0.17
N ILE A 95 -4.40 -3.48 0.19
CA ILE A 95 -5.58 -2.81 -0.37
C ILE A 95 -5.76 -3.14 -1.86
N PRO A 96 -4.72 -3.06 -2.71
CA PRO A 96 -4.85 -3.37 -4.12
C PRO A 96 -5.41 -4.75 -4.43
N TYR A 97 -4.89 -5.81 -3.80
CA TYR A 97 -5.34 -7.16 -4.15
C TYR A 97 -6.75 -7.45 -3.63
N LYS A 98 -7.12 -6.87 -2.48
CA LYS A 98 -8.49 -6.99 -1.96
C LYS A 98 -9.49 -6.28 -2.87
N ILE A 99 -9.18 -5.06 -3.31
CA ILE A 99 -10.05 -4.31 -4.23
C ILE A 99 -10.11 -4.99 -5.60
N TRP A 100 -8.94 -5.36 -6.15
CA TRP A 100 -8.83 -6.07 -7.43
C TRP A 100 -9.77 -7.27 -7.49
N ARG A 101 -9.75 -8.09 -6.43
CA ARG A 101 -10.55 -9.31 -6.38
C ARG A 101 -12.03 -9.06 -6.13
N ASN A 102 -12.36 -8.15 -5.21
CA ASN A 102 -13.69 -8.13 -4.61
C ASN A 102 -14.63 -7.03 -5.15
N ILE A 103 -14.12 -6.02 -5.89
CA ILE A 103 -14.96 -4.90 -6.37
C ILE A 103 -16.06 -5.34 -7.36
N GLY A 104 -15.87 -6.47 -8.03
CA GLY A 104 -16.82 -7.03 -9.00
C GLY A 104 -16.78 -6.39 -10.40
N ILE A 105 -15.70 -5.70 -10.74
CA ILE A 105 -15.47 -5.15 -12.09
C ILE A 105 -14.89 -6.23 -13.02
N LEU A 106 -13.91 -6.99 -12.54
CA LEU A 106 -13.27 -8.07 -13.29
C LEU A 106 -14.11 -9.35 -13.19
N LYS A 107 -14.37 -9.98 -14.34
CA LYS A 107 -15.01 -11.30 -14.41
C LYS A 107 -14.05 -12.37 -13.89
N ALA A 108 -14.56 -13.56 -13.58
CA ALA A 108 -13.77 -14.66 -13.03
C ALA A 108 -12.54 -15.03 -13.89
N ASP A 109 -12.68 -14.99 -15.22
CA ASP A 109 -11.61 -15.21 -16.20
C ASP A 109 -10.61 -14.04 -16.33
N GLU A 110 -10.94 -12.87 -15.77
CA GLU A 110 -10.12 -11.66 -15.77
C GLU A 110 -9.47 -11.38 -14.41
N GLN A 111 -9.67 -12.24 -13.40
CA GLN A 111 -9.17 -12.05 -12.04
C GLN A 111 -7.65 -12.21 -11.93
N GLU A 112 -7.04 -13.00 -12.80
CA GLU A 112 -5.58 -13.15 -12.79
C GLU A 112 -4.91 -11.89 -13.37
N PRO A 113 -3.90 -11.31 -12.70
CA PRO A 113 -3.31 -10.02 -13.06
C PRO A 113 -2.35 -10.11 -14.25
N SER A 114 -2.85 -10.53 -15.42
CA SER A 114 -2.06 -10.69 -16.64
C SER A 114 -1.74 -9.37 -17.35
N LEU A 115 -2.53 -8.32 -17.06
CA LEU A 115 -2.47 -6.98 -17.66
C LEU A 115 -2.54 -6.96 -19.20
N LYS A 116 -3.18 -7.96 -19.80
CA LYS A 116 -3.30 -8.08 -21.27
C LYS A 116 -4.44 -7.27 -21.87
N SER A 117 -5.39 -6.81 -21.05
CA SER A 117 -6.53 -6.01 -21.51
C SER A 117 -6.48 -4.59 -20.95
N GLY A 118 -6.99 -3.61 -21.71
CA GLY A 118 -7.08 -2.22 -21.25
C GLY A 118 -7.89 -2.08 -19.96
N LYS A 119 -8.86 -2.96 -19.72
CA LYS A 119 -9.64 -3.04 -18.49
C LYS A 119 -8.77 -3.44 -17.29
N GLN A 120 -7.91 -4.45 -17.44
CA GLN A 120 -6.97 -4.85 -16.39
C GLN A 120 -5.93 -3.77 -16.12
N ILE A 121 -5.42 -3.11 -17.16
CA ILE A 121 -4.48 -1.99 -17.00
C ILE A 121 -5.16 -0.82 -16.26
N GLY A 122 -6.38 -0.43 -16.66
CA GLY A 122 -7.15 0.61 -15.97
C GLY A 122 -7.41 0.27 -14.50
N MET A 123 -7.77 -1.00 -14.23
CA MET A 123 -7.92 -1.49 -12.86
C MET A 123 -6.61 -1.44 -12.08
N PHE A 124 -5.48 -1.80 -12.71
CA PHE A 124 -4.16 -1.75 -12.10
C PHE A 124 -3.78 -0.34 -11.71
N VAL A 125 -4.03 0.65 -12.58
CA VAL A 125 -3.80 2.07 -12.29
C VAL A 125 -4.67 2.53 -11.13
N LEU A 126 -5.95 2.18 -11.11
CA LEU A 126 -6.87 2.53 -10.01
C LEU A 126 -6.38 1.97 -8.68
N VAL A 127 -6.08 0.67 -8.61
CA VAL A 127 -5.62 0.05 -7.35
C VAL A 127 -4.22 0.51 -6.96
N SER A 128 -3.37 0.88 -7.92
CA SER A 128 -2.06 1.50 -7.64
C SER A 128 -2.23 2.84 -6.94
N PHE A 129 -3.14 3.68 -7.42
CA PHE A 129 -3.44 4.96 -6.77
C PHE A 129 -4.01 4.74 -5.37
N LEU A 130 -5.00 3.86 -5.22
CA LEU A 130 -5.63 3.58 -3.92
C LEU A 130 -4.65 2.97 -2.91
N GLY A 131 -3.78 2.06 -3.34
CA GLY A 131 -2.72 1.50 -2.50
C GLY A 131 -1.71 2.56 -2.07
N ALA A 132 -1.22 3.38 -3.01
CA ALA A 132 -0.29 4.47 -2.72
C ALA A 132 -0.90 5.49 -1.75
N ALA A 133 -2.15 5.89 -1.98
CA ALA A 133 -2.91 6.80 -1.14
C ALA A 133 -3.20 6.21 0.25
N ALA A 134 -3.55 4.93 0.36
CA ALA A 134 -3.74 4.26 1.65
C ALA A 134 -2.46 4.24 2.48
N CYS A 135 -1.34 3.91 1.85
CA CYS A 135 -0.02 3.94 2.47
C CYS A 135 0.32 5.35 2.98
N ALA A 136 0.19 6.35 2.10
CA ALA A 136 0.45 7.74 2.44
C ALA A 136 -0.46 8.27 3.55
N LEU A 137 -1.77 7.99 3.46
CA LEU A 137 -2.77 8.38 4.46
C LEU A 137 -2.39 7.86 5.84
N PHE A 138 -2.07 6.57 5.97
CA PHE A 138 -1.76 5.97 7.27
C PHE A 138 -0.46 6.54 7.86
N ILE A 139 0.58 6.68 7.03
CA ILE A 139 1.89 7.20 7.47
C ILE A 139 1.79 8.68 7.85
N ALA A 140 1.19 9.50 6.98
CA ALA A 140 1.07 10.93 7.20
C ALA A 140 0.17 11.23 8.41
N TRP A 141 -0.93 10.50 8.58
CA TRP A 141 -1.79 10.65 9.75
C TRP A 141 -1.05 10.34 11.05
N GLY A 142 -0.33 9.22 11.10
CA GLY A 142 0.42 8.83 12.30
C GLY A 142 1.51 9.83 12.68
N LEU A 143 2.25 10.35 11.69
CA LEU A 143 3.33 11.31 11.94
C LEU A 143 2.83 12.73 12.24
N ASP A 144 1.69 13.13 11.69
CA ASP A 144 1.03 14.40 12.05
C ASP A 144 0.47 14.35 13.47
N LEU A 145 -0.12 13.20 13.89
CA LEU A 145 -0.56 12.98 15.26
C LEU A 145 0.57 13.09 16.29
N LEU A 146 1.77 12.60 15.92
CA LEU A 146 2.97 12.76 16.74
C LEU A 146 3.60 14.16 16.62
N GLN A 147 2.99 15.06 15.86
CA GLN A 147 3.49 16.43 15.60
C GLN A 147 4.89 16.47 14.96
N MET A 148 5.28 15.38 14.28
CA MET A 148 6.62 15.26 13.70
C MET A 148 6.69 15.88 12.31
N VAL A 149 5.71 15.58 11.45
CA VAL A 149 5.67 16.04 10.05
C VAL A 149 4.24 16.43 9.69
N PRO A 150 4.03 17.61 9.06
CA PRO A 150 2.75 18.02 8.52
C PRO A 150 2.15 16.98 7.56
N PHE A 151 0.89 16.61 7.80
CA PHE A 151 0.10 15.72 6.95
C PHE A 151 0.09 16.16 5.49
N ALA A 152 -0.09 17.46 5.21
CA ALA A 152 -0.20 17.95 3.84
C ALA A 152 1.04 17.66 3.01
N ALA A 153 2.23 17.89 3.56
CA ALA A 153 3.49 17.63 2.86
C ALA A 153 3.71 16.13 2.69
N LEU A 154 3.56 15.38 3.78
CA LEU A 154 3.91 13.96 3.79
C LEU A 154 2.92 13.12 2.97
N GLY A 155 1.63 13.40 3.10
CA GLY A 155 0.56 12.69 2.38
C GLY A 155 0.65 12.86 0.86
N THR A 156 0.90 14.08 0.37
CA THR A 156 1.04 14.33 -1.08
C THR A 156 2.32 13.71 -1.64
N ILE A 157 3.46 13.91 -0.96
CA ILE A 157 4.76 13.43 -1.41
C ILE A 157 4.79 11.91 -1.45
N ILE A 158 4.33 11.22 -0.38
CA ILE A 158 4.31 9.76 -0.37
C ILE A 158 3.33 9.22 -1.42
N THR A 159 2.16 9.84 -1.59
CA THR A 159 1.19 9.39 -2.61
C THR A 159 1.82 9.42 -4.00
N ALA A 160 2.44 10.54 -4.38
CA ALA A 160 3.07 10.69 -5.70
C ALA A 160 4.28 9.75 -5.86
N ASN A 161 5.16 9.71 -4.86
CA ASN A 161 6.40 8.93 -4.86
C ASN A 161 6.13 7.42 -4.84
N ASN A 162 4.97 6.97 -4.37
CA ASN A 162 4.55 5.58 -4.46
C ASN A 162 3.80 5.27 -5.76
N PHE A 163 2.88 6.15 -6.17
CA PHE A 163 2.02 5.91 -7.32
C PHE A 163 2.79 5.91 -8.65
N ILE A 164 3.70 6.88 -8.84
CA ILE A 164 4.44 7.02 -10.11
C ILE A 164 5.29 5.76 -10.39
N PRO A 165 6.14 5.26 -9.46
CA PRO A 165 6.85 4.00 -9.69
C PRO A 165 5.93 2.79 -9.82
N SER A 166 4.78 2.76 -9.10
CA SER A 166 3.79 1.68 -9.22
C SER A 166 3.30 1.49 -10.65
N ILE A 167 3.01 2.59 -11.36
CA ILE A 167 2.56 2.49 -12.75
C ILE A 167 3.72 2.33 -13.72
N VAL A 168 4.81 3.09 -13.55
CA VAL A 168 5.93 3.11 -14.50
C VAL A 168 6.71 1.79 -14.48
N LEU A 169 6.93 1.22 -13.30
CA LEU A 169 7.69 -0.02 -13.12
C LEU A 169 6.76 -1.21 -12.87
N GLY A 170 5.70 -1.04 -12.07
CA GLY A 170 4.83 -2.15 -11.70
C GLY A 170 4.08 -2.78 -12.87
N ILE A 171 3.66 -1.99 -13.88
CA ILE A 171 3.01 -2.54 -15.08
C ILE A 171 3.98 -3.43 -15.89
N PRO A 172 5.16 -2.94 -16.35
CA PRO A 172 6.14 -3.78 -17.04
C PRO A 172 6.56 -5.01 -16.23
N LEU A 173 6.81 -4.84 -14.93
CA LEU A 173 7.21 -5.95 -14.06
C LEU A 173 6.11 -7.01 -13.98
N THR A 174 4.85 -6.61 -13.82
CA THR A 174 3.73 -7.56 -13.78
C THR A 174 3.61 -8.31 -15.10
N LEU A 175 3.67 -7.62 -16.25
CA LEU A 175 3.61 -8.25 -17.58
C LEU A 175 4.72 -9.30 -17.79
N ILE A 176 5.92 -9.05 -17.29
CA ILE A 176 7.08 -9.94 -17.45
C ILE A 176 7.04 -11.11 -16.46
N LEU A 177 6.67 -10.85 -15.20
CA LEU A 177 6.73 -11.84 -14.13
C LEU A 177 5.51 -12.74 -14.11
N TYR A 178 4.33 -12.22 -14.39
CA TYR A 178 3.07 -12.96 -14.32
C TYR A 178 3.10 -14.31 -15.06
N PRO A 179 3.54 -14.42 -16.33
CA PRO A 179 3.55 -15.70 -17.04
C PRO A 179 4.43 -16.77 -16.37
N ARG A 180 5.53 -16.35 -15.73
CA ARG A 180 6.46 -17.25 -15.03
C ARG A 180 5.88 -17.68 -13.69
N ILE A 181 5.34 -16.74 -12.93
CA ILE A 181 4.68 -17.01 -11.64
C ILE A 181 3.49 -17.96 -11.83
N LYS A 182 2.66 -17.76 -12.86
CA LYS A 182 1.55 -18.66 -13.17
C LYS A 182 2.04 -20.06 -13.56
N LYS A 183 3.07 -20.15 -14.43
CA LYS A 183 3.67 -21.44 -14.82
C LYS A 183 4.22 -22.23 -13.64
N TRP A 184 4.70 -21.55 -12.60
CA TRP A 184 5.23 -22.18 -11.40
C TRP A 184 4.20 -22.41 -10.30
N HIS A 185 2.92 -22.10 -10.54
CA HIS A 185 1.85 -22.20 -9.54
C HIS A 185 2.20 -21.44 -8.24
N LEU A 186 2.75 -20.22 -8.42
CA LEU A 186 3.20 -19.36 -7.31
C LEU A 186 2.23 -18.20 -7.03
N LEU A 187 1.07 -18.13 -7.69
CA LEU A 187 0.05 -17.18 -7.27
C LEU A 187 -0.44 -17.55 -5.89
N TRP A 188 -0.76 -16.57 -5.06
CA TRP A 188 -1.27 -16.86 -3.71
C TRP A 188 -2.55 -17.70 -3.73
N THR A 189 -3.38 -17.55 -4.76
CA THR A 189 -4.57 -18.36 -4.99
C THR A 189 -4.28 -19.80 -5.44
N ASP A 190 -3.09 -20.07 -5.98
CA ASP A 190 -2.65 -21.43 -6.32
C ASP A 190 -2.05 -22.15 -5.09
N ILE A 191 -1.66 -21.39 -4.04
CA ILE A 191 -0.96 -21.91 -2.85
C ILE A 191 -1.91 -22.05 -1.65
N MET A 192 -2.75 -21.04 -1.41
CA MET A 192 -3.66 -21.02 -0.27
C MET A 192 -4.77 -22.06 -0.44
N PRO A 193 -5.17 -22.78 0.64
CA PRO A 193 -6.37 -23.61 0.63
C PRO A 193 -7.61 -22.78 0.26
N GLU A 194 -8.53 -23.36 -0.54
CA GLU A 194 -9.71 -22.65 -1.04
C GLU A 194 -10.57 -22.08 0.09
N GLU A 195 -10.71 -22.82 1.20
CA GLU A 195 -11.47 -22.39 2.39
C GLU A 195 -10.86 -21.18 3.09
N ASP A 196 -9.59 -20.88 2.84
CA ASP A 196 -8.84 -19.78 3.44
C ASP A 196 -8.71 -18.57 2.51
N ILE A 197 -9.10 -18.73 1.24
CA ILE A 197 -9.28 -17.64 0.29
C ILE A 197 -10.67 -17.03 0.51
N PRO A 198 -10.79 -15.70 0.75
CA PRO A 198 -12.09 -15.07 0.94
C PRO A 198 -13.00 -15.25 -0.28
N GLU A 199 -14.26 -15.60 -0.07
CA GLU A 199 -15.22 -15.74 -1.17
C GLU A 199 -15.54 -14.38 -1.81
N ILE A 200 -15.83 -14.38 -3.12
CA ILE A 200 -16.37 -13.18 -3.79
C ILE A 200 -17.87 -13.16 -3.51
N ASN A 201 -18.30 -12.30 -2.60
CA ASN A 201 -19.69 -12.19 -2.18
C ASN A 201 -20.07 -10.71 -1.91
N ALA A 202 -21.31 -10.46 -1.48
CA ALA A 202 -21.79 -9.11 -1.21
C ALA A 202 -20.96 -8.39 -0.11
N LYS A 203 -20.52 -9.11 0.93
CA LYS A 203 -19.74 -8.55 2.04
C LYS A 203 -18.34 -8.13 1.59
N THR A 204 -17.64 -8.99 0.85
CA THR A 204 -16.30 -8.66 0.33
C THR A 204 -16.36 -7.54 -0.71
N ARG A 205 -17.48 -7.42 -1.44
CA ARG A 205 -17.72 -6.26 -2.32
C ARG A 205 -17.97 -4.98 -1.55
N ILE A 206 -18.77 -5.02 -0.49
CA ILE A 206 -18.96 -3.88 0.44
C ILE A 206 -17.61 -3.45 1.04
N SER A 207 -16.78 -4.40 1.47
CA SER A 207 -15.42 -4.14 1.96
C SER A 207 -14.60 -3.33 0.95
N ALA A 208 -14.56 -3.78 -0.31
CA ALA A 208 -13.83 -3.08 -1.37
C ALA A 208 -14.38 -1.67 -1.64
N ILE A 209 -15.70 -1.51 -1.70
CA ILE A 209 -16.34 -0.20 -1.89
C ILE A 209 -16.03 0.75 -0.75
N LEU A 210 -16.10 0.28 0.50
CA LEU A 210 -15.76 1.07 1.67
C LEU A 210 -14.31 1.54 1.61
N MET A 211 -13.35 0.68 1.23
CA MET A 211 -11.95 1.11 1.05
C MET A 211 -11.81 2.20 -0.02
N ILE A 212 -12.46 2.03 -1.17
CA ILE A 212 -12.45 3.00 -2.28
C ILE A 212 -12.98 4.36 -1.87
N ILE A 213 -13.93 4.41 -0.92
CA ILE A 213 -14.51 5.65 -0.41
C ILE A 213 -13.65 6.23 0.73
N LEU A 214 -13.28 5.41 1.71
CA LEU A 214 -12.61 5.85 2.94
C LEU A 214 -11.19 6.36 2.68
N ILE A 215 -10.48 5.80 1.69
CA ILE A 215 -9.12 6.24 1.35
C ILE A 215 -9.13 7.67 0.80
N PRO A 216 -9.87 8.02 -0.28
CA PRO A 216 -9.99 9.40 -0.73
C PRO A 216 -10.62 10.33 0.30
N VAL A 217 -11.63 9.89 1.04
CA VAL A 217 -12.26 10.73 2.09
C VAL A 217 -11.24 11.09 3.17
N GLY A 218 -10.44 10.14 3.63
CA GLY A 218 -9.38 10.38 4.61
C GLY A 218 -8.27 11.26 4.07
N LEU A 219 -7.79 10.98 2.86
CA LEU A 219 -6.68 11.72 2.27
C LEU A 219 -7.09 13.15 1.87
N ILE A 220 -8.15 13.29 1.07
CA ILE A 220 -8.63 14.61 0.59
C ILE A 220 -9.20 15.42 1.75
N GLY A 221 -9.99 14.79 2.63
CA GLY A 221 -10.51 15.44 3.82
C GLY A 221 -9.40 15.88 4.77
N GLY A 222 -8.40 15.02 5.01
CA GLY A 222 -7.20 15.38 5.77
C GLY A 222 -6.45 16.55 5.12
N LEU A 223 -6.25 16.54 3.81
CA LEU A 223 -5.60 17.63 3.08
C LEU A 223 -6.38 18.95 3.19
N PHE A 224 -7.71 18.90 3.13
CA PHE A 224 -8.56 20.07 3.30
C PHE A 224 -8.34 20.74 4.65
N PHE A 225 -8.36 19.96 5.75
CA PHE A 225 -8.11 20.50 7.09
C PHE A 225 -6.65 20.92 7.30
N ALA A 226 -5.70 20.19 6.73
CA ALA A 226 -4.28 20.51 6.81
C ALA A 226 -3.98 21.86 6.15
N LEU A 227 -4.46 22.06 4.91
CA LEU A 227 -4.30 23.30 4.16
C LEU A 227 -5.06 24.46 4.80
N GLY A 228 -6.29 24.23 5.27
CA GLY A 228 -7.06 25.22 6.03
C GLY A 228 -6.39 25.62 7.36
N GLY A 229 -5.58 24.72 7.92
CA GLY A 229 -4.72 24.96 9.07
C GLY A 229 -3.36 25.57 8.75
N GLY A 230 -3.09 25.93 7.49
CA GLY A 230 -1.85 26.56 7.06
C GLY A 230 -0.68 25.61 6.78
N GLN A 231 -0.91 24.29 6.70
CA GLN A 231 0.14 23.36 6.26
C GLN A 231 0.40 23.50 4.76
N GLU A 232 1.66 23.39 4.34
CA GLU A 232 2.06 23.40 2.94
C GLU A 232 2.13 21.98 2.36
N MET A 233 1.75 21.81 1.10
CA MET A 233 1.75 20.51 0.42
C MET A 233 3.10 20.01 -0.09
N PHE A 234 4.09 20.90 -0.31
CA PHE A 234 5.37 20.52 -0.93
C PHE A 234 6.60 21.15 -0.26
N ALA A 235 6.51 21.48 1.03
CA ALA A 235 7.60 22.08 1.77
C ALA A 235 8.69 21.04 2.09
N ALA A 236 9.81 21.07 1.36
CA ALA A 236 10.94 20.16 1.54
C ALA A 236 11.85 20.50 2.75
N GLY A 237 11.56 21.57 3.50
CA GLY A 237 12.47 22.12 4.51
C GLY A 237 11.84 22.47 5.86
N PHE A 238 10.65 21.95 6.17
CA PHE A 238 9.87 22.11 7.42
C PHE A 238 10.37 23.21 8.36
N GLY A 239 9.81 24.43 8.23
CA GLY A 239 9.75 25.32 9.38
C GLY A 239 8.96 24.62 10.47
N ALA A 240 9.52 24.50 11.67
CA ALA A 240 8.87 23.84 12.81
C ALA A 240 7.55 24.53 13.16
N GLY A 241 6.46 24.09 12.55
CA GLY A 241 5.13 24.66 12.74
C GLY A 241 4.14 24.11 11.72
N GLY A 242 3.03 23.54 12.19
CA GLY A 242 1.89 23.17 11.35
C GLY A 242 1.33 21.77 11.54
N ALA A 243 2.11 20.81 12.08
CA ALA A 243 1.63 19.44 12.35
C ALA A 243 0.70 19.39 13.58
N GLY A 244 -0.19 18.39 13.64
CA GLY A 244 -1.08 18.15 14.78
C GLY A 244 -2.40 18.90 14.70
N ASN A 245 -2.94 19.07 13.50
CA ASN A 245 -4.25 19.70 13.31
C ASN A 245 -5.38 18.74 13.72
N MET A 246 -6.28 19.19 14.61
CA MET A 246 -7.37 18.33 15.12
C MET A 246 -8.33 17.84 14.02
N GLY A 247 -8.60 18.67 13.01
CA GLY A 247 -9.41 18.29 11.86
C GLY A 247 -8.74 17.19 11.03
N VAL A 248 -7.42 17.26 10.85
CA VAL A 248 -6.61 16.20 10.24
C VAL A 248 -6.68 14.93 11.07
N ALA A 249 -6.42 15.03 12.37
CA ALA A 249 -6.43 13.89 13.29
C ALA A 249 -7.73 13.08 13.21
N VAL A 250 -8.87 13.76 13.16
CA VAL A 250 -10.20 13.14 13.09
C VAL A 250 -10.48 12.61 11.68
N VAL A 251 -10.39 13.44 10.64
CA VAL A 251 -10.86 13.05 9.29
C VAL A 251 -9.92 12.07 8.62
N ALA A 252 -8.61 12.31 8.69
CA ALA A 252 -7.62 11.37 8.18
C ALA A 252 -7.64 10.07 9.02
N GLY A 253 -7.90 10.18 10.34
CA GLY A 253 -8.04 9.02 11.22
C GLY A 253 -9.25 8.14 10.88
N VAL A 254 -10.40 8.74 10.56
CA VAL A 254 -11.59 8.01 10.09
C VAL A 254 -11.27 7.24 8.81
N GLY A 255 -10.56 7.85 7.86
CA GLY A 255 -10.12 7.15 6.65
C GLY A 255 -9.10 6.04 6.94
N ALA A 256 -8.08 6.35 7.75
CA ALA A 256 -6.95 5.47 8.05
C ALA A 256 -7.35 4.21 8.83
N ILE A 257 -8.17 4.38 9.88
CA ILE A 257 -8.70 3.26 10.66
C ILE A 257 -9.87 2.61 9.93
N GLY A 258 -10.73 3.40 9.29
CA GLY A 258 -11.89 2.91 8.56
C GLY A 258 -11.50 1.94 7.44
N MET A 259 -10.44 2.21 6.67
CA MET A 259 -9.99 1.29 5.62
C MET A 259 -9.49 -0.05 6.17
N ILE A 260 -8.88 -0.06 7.38
CA ILE A 260 -8.47 -1.28 8.07
C ILE A 260 -9.69 -2.06 8.52
N VAL A 261 -10.65 -1.39 9.18
CA VAL A 261 -11.91 -1.99 9.63
C VAL A 261 -12.70 -2.56 8.45
N ALA A 262 -12.76 -1.84 7.32
CA ALA A 262 -13.37 -2.35 6.09
C ALA A 262 -12.72 -3.65 5.63
N GLY A 263 -11.40 -3.81 5.77
CA GLY A 263 -10.68 -5.04 5.44
C GLY A 263 -11.00 -6.24 6.32
N LEU A 264 -11.60 -6.03 7.50
CA LEU A 264 -12.05 -7.12 8.37
C LEU A 264 -13.38 -7.73 7.92
N ILE A 265 -14.11 -7.06 7.02
CA ILE A 265 -15.38 -7.56 6.47
C ILE A 265 -15.10 -8.66 5.44
N GLU A 266 -15.48 -9.90 5.77
CA GLU A 266 -15.40 -11.10 4.91
C GLU A 266 -16.69 -11.94 4.95
#